data_AF-A0A7S2H1D2-F1
#
_entry.id   AF-A0A7S2H1D2-F1
#
_cell.length_a   1.000
_cell.length_b   1.000
_cell.length_c   1.000
_cell.angle_alpha   90.00
_cell.angle_beta   90.00
_cell.angle_gamma   90.00
#
_symmetry.space_group_name_H-M   'P 1'
#
loop_
_entity.id
_entity.type
_entity.pdbx_description
1 polymer ?
#
loop_
_entity_poly.entity_id
_entity_poly.type
_entity_poly.pdbx_seq_one_letter_code
_entity_poly.pdbx_strand_id
1 'polypeptide(L)'
;ARMRNPEIFWMFLSLACLCQSVVVNEAIFSINHHQGVFFLTVVNMLKHDILLFVPIFITYTLMFWLTLYSLYPAGALQNAEPFDHIGAIESLHSLVMLGLVGDSIDMGMDASTLIPLAKVAPFAAVNFSLFYILYLLFILLTVILLLNLLIARMNSTYTKIEEKSVLEWRLLFARRVIRLENGLISLAGKKLCTSKVVQINAGIPSSTEEGEGLDGVKFQWNQEVDLVEIDGIRSDDSFFDFGPGASQAGLGPG
;
A
#
# COMPACT_ATOMS: atom_id res chain seq x y z
N ALA A 1 23.04 -29.76 -0.18
CA ALA A 1 22.18 -29.54 -1.36
C ALA A 1 22.61 -28.24 -2.03
N ARG A 2 23.20 -28.32 -3.23
CA ARG A 2 23.66 -27.16 -4.01
C ARG A 2 22.42 -26.53 -4.67
N MET A 3 21.98 -25.36 -4.21
CA MET A 3 20.84 -24.65 -4.81
C MET A 3 21.14 -24.44 -6.30
N ARG A 4 20.28 -24.98 -7.17
CA ARG A 4 20.56 -25.16 -8.60
C ARG A 4 20.48 -23.86 -9.41
N ASN A 5 19.84 -22.81 -8.87
CA ASN A 5 19.66 -21.52 -9.54
C ASN A 5 19.93 -20.35 -8.56
N PRO A 6 21.08 -19.66 -8.64
CA PRO A 6 21.37 -18.52 -7.77
C PRO A 6 20.44 -17.33 -8.01
N GLU A 7 19.86 -17.19 -9.20
CA GLU A 7 18.95 -16.09 -9.56
C GLU A 7 17.68 -16.06 -8.70
N ILE A 8 17.12 -17.23 -8.40
CA ILE A 8 15.91 -17.34 -7.59
C ILE A 8 16.19 -16.86 -6.16
N PHE A 9 17.38 -17.14 -5.64
CA PHE A 9 17.79 -16.67 -4.32
C PHE A 9 17.87 -15.13 -4.28
N TRP A 10 18.48 -14.52 -5.30
CA TRP A 10 18.57 -13.05 -5.37
C TRP A 10 17.19 -12.39 -5.49
N MET A 11 16.27 -12.99 -6.25
CA MET A 11 14.89 -12.52 -6.35
C MET A 11 14.19 -12.54 -4.98
N PHE A 12 14.24 -13.68 -4.27
CA PHE A 12 13.64 -13.77 -2.93
C PHE A 12 14.33 -12.85 -1.92
N LEU A 13 15.64 -12.68 -2.00
CA LEU A 13 16.39 -11.77 -1.14
C LEU A 13 15.97 -10.31 -1.37
N SER A 14 15.83 -9.89 -2.63
CA SER A 14 15.37 -8.54 -2.96
C SER A 14 13.94 -8.29 -2.48
N LEU A 15 13.05 -9.27 -2.63
CA LEU A 15 11.66 -9.17 -2.18
C LEU A 15 11.58 -9.12 -0.65
N ALA A 16 12.35 -9.96 0.05
CA ALA A 16 12.44 -9.94 1.50
C ALA A 16 12.99 -8.60 2.01
N CYS A 17 14.03 -8.05 1.36
CA CYS A 17 14.59 -6.76 1.70
C CYS A 17 13.57 -5.62 1.50
N LEU A 18 12.78 -5.67 0.41
CA LEU A 18 11.74 -4.69 0.13
C LEU A 18 10.62 -4.78 1.17
N CYS A 19 10.13 -5.98 1.50
CA CYS A 19 9.15 -6.18 2.57
C CYS A 19 9.66 -5.68 3.92
N GLN A 20 10.92 -5.96 4.26
CA GLN A 20 11.52 -5.50 5.51
C GLN A 20 11.68 -3.97 5.56
N SER A 21 11.96 -3.34 4.41
CA SER A 21 12.12 -1.89 4.34
C SER A 21 10.87 -1.12 4.77
N VAL A 22 9.68 -1.67 4.51
CA VAL A 22 8.40 -1.05 4.93
C VAL A 22 8.30 -1.02 6.46
N VAL A 23 8.61 -2.12 7.13
CA VAL A 23 8.58 -2.23 8.59
C VAL A 23 9.62 -1.32 9.24
N VAL A 24 10.81 -1.24 8.64
CA VAL A 24 11.88 -0.36 9.11
C VAL A 24 11.50 1.12 8.93
N ASN A 25 10.91 1.49 7.80
CA ASN A 25 10.45 2.85 7.54
C ASN A 25 9.34 3.26 8.51
N GLU A 26 8.35 2.38 8.75
CA GLU A 26 7.34 2.61 9.79
C GLU A 26 8.00 2.80 11.15
N ALA A 27 9.10 2.08 11.42
CA ALA A 27 9.82 2.23 12.66
C ALA A 27 10.55 3.56 12.82
N ILE A 28 11.19 4.04 11.77
CA ILE A 28 11.93 5.30 11.78
C ILE A 28 10.98 6.49 11.85
N PHE A 29 9.92 6.50 11.04
CA PHE A 29 9.01 7.65 10.95
C PHE A 29 8.07 7.77 12.15
N SER A 30 7.77 6.69 12.87
CA SER A 30 6.89 6.75 14.04
C SER A 30 7.51 7.47 15.25
N ILE A 31 8.81 7.79 15.23
CA ILE A 31 9.51 8.48 16.33
C ILE A 31 8.97 9.92 16.50
N ASN A 32 8.75 10.61 15.38
CA ASN A 32 8.26 11.98 15.37
C ASN A 32 6.77 12.00 15.08
N HIS A 33 5.98 12.71 15.90
CA HIS A 33 4.53 12.79 15.74
C HIS A 33 4.11 13.24 14.33
N HIS A 34 4.65 14.36 13.85
CA HIS A 34 4.29 14.92 12.54
C HIS A 34 4.64 13.97 11.38
N GLN A 35 5.82 13.33 11.43
CA GLN A 35 6.28 12.44 10.35
C GLN A 35 5.56 11.09 10.39
N GLY A 36 5.22 10.58 11.57
CA GLY A 36 4.52 9.32 11.75
C GLY A 36 3.08 9.38 11.24
N VAL A 37 2.35 10.46 11.58
CA VAL A 37 0.98 10.70 11.09
C VAL A 37 0.96 10.86 9.58
N PHE A 38 1.91 11.63 9.02
CA PHE A 38 2.04 11.78 7.57
C PHE A 38 2.33 10.44 6.87
N PHE A 39 3.31 9.68 7.35
CA PHE A 39 3.66 8.38 6.78
C PHE A 39 2.48 7.40 6.80
N LEU A 40 1.78 7.33 7.93
CA LEU A 40 0.64 6.43 8.09
C LEU A 40 -0.55 6.83 7.22
N THR A 41 -0.77 8.13 7.07
CA THR A 41 -1.75 8.68 6.12
C THR A 41 -1.42 8.26 4.69
N VAL A 42 -0.17 8.40 4.26
CA VAL A 42 0.28 8.00 2.91
C VAL A 42 0.11 6.49 2.68
N VAL A 43 0.49 5.65 3.65
CA VAL A 43 0.35 4.19 3.53
C VAL A 43 -1.13 3.79 3.42
N ASN A 44 -1.99 4.40 4.23
CA ASN A 44 -3.42 4.12 4.21
C ASN A 44 -4.09 4.58 2.90
N MET A 45 -3.68 5.74 2.35
CA MET A 45 -4.12 6.21 1.04
C MET A 45 -3.66 5.29 -0.10
N LEU A 46 -2.40 4.86 -0.06
CA LEU A 46 -1.86 3.94 -1.05
C LEU A 46 -2.63 2.61 -1.05
N LYS A 47 -2.95 2.09 0.14
CA LYS A 47 -3.68 0.83 0.28
C LYS A 47 -5.15 0.94 -0.13
N HIS A 48 -5.84 2.01 0.24
CA HIS A 48 -7.28 2.10 -0.01
C HIS A 48 -7.60 2.68 -1.39
N ASP A 49 -6.92 3.74 -1.80
CA ASP A 49 -7.32 4.51 -2.98
C ASP A 49 -6.56 4.06 -4.23
N ILE A 50 -5.25 3.88 -4.12
CA ILE A 50 -4.42 3.47 -5.25
C ILE A 50 -4.66 1.98 -5.60
N LEU A 51 -4.79 1.07 -4.62
CA LEU A 51 -5.09 -0.34 -4.93
C LEU A 51 -6.47 -0.54 -5.56
N LEU A 52 -7.45 0.33 -5.31
CA LEU A 52 -8.74 0.29 -6.02
C LEU A 52 -8.64 0.89 -7.43
N PHE A 53 -7.75 1.85 -7.64
CA PHE A 53 -7.53 2.48 -8.94
C PHE A 53 -6.78 1.57 -9.93
N VAL A 54 -5.73 0.88 -9.47
CA VAL A 54 -4.88 0.01 -10.30
C VAL A 54 -5.67 -1.03 -11.13
N PRO A 55 -6.63 -1.81 -10.61
CA PRO A 55 -7.37 -2.79 -11.42
C PRO A 55 -8.26 -2.14 -12.47
N ILE A 56 -8.81 -0.96 -12.18
CA ILE A 56 -9.59 -0.16 -13.16
C ILE A 56 -8.66 0.29 -14.28
N PHE A 57 -7.51 0.87 -13.93
CA PHE A 57 -6.49 1.31 -14.88
C PHE A 57 -6.00 0.16 -15.78
N ILE A 58 -5.69 -1.01 -15.20
CA ILE A 58 -5.22 -2.19 -15.94
C ILE A 58 -6.31 -2.67 -16.91
N THR A 59 -7.57 -2.74 -16.47
CA THR A 59 -8.68 -3.22 -17.30
C THR A 59 -8.91 -2.29 -18.49
N TYR A 60 -8.92 -0.96 -18.28
CA TYR A 60 -9.01 0.01 -19.38
C TYR A 60 -7.81 -0.08 -20.32
N THR A 61 -6.60 -0.12 -19.78
CA THR A 61 -5.37 -0.20 -20.57
C THR A 61 -5.35 -1.46 -21.44
N LEU A 62 -5.76 -2.62 -20.91
CA LEU A 62 -5.86 -3.86 -21.68
C LEU A 62 -6.89 -3.79 -22.81
N MET A 63 -8.06 -3.20 -22.55
CA MET A 63 -9.10 -3.06 -23.57
C MET A 63 -8.65 -2.14 -24.72
N PHE A 64 -8.01 -1.01 -24.39
CA PHE A 64 -7.45 -0.10 -25.39
C PHE A 64 -6.27 -0.73 -26.13
N TRP A 65 -5.38 -1.43 -25.41
CA TRP A 65 -4.27 -2.16 -26.02
C TRP A 65 -4.77 -3.17 -27.05
N LEU A 66 -5.74 -4.02 -26.68
CA LEU A 66 -6.28 -5.03 -27.59
C LEU A 66 -6.89 -4.39 -28.84
N THR A 67 -7.60 -3.28 -28.66
CA THR A 67 -8.27 -2.56 -29.76
C THR A 67 -7.24 -1.89 -30.69
N LEU A 68 -6.22 -1.23 -30.13
CA LEU A 68 -5.13 -0.60 -30.90
C LEU A 68 -4.27 -1.65 -31.62
N TYR A 69 -3.97 -2.76 -30.96
CA TYR A 69 -3.20 -3.86 -31.52
C TYR A 69 -3.92 -4.50 -32.71
N SER A 70 -5.24 -4.72 -32.61
CA SER A 70 -6.06 -5.29 -33.70
C SER A 70 -6.24 -4.33 -34.88
N LEU A 71 -6.29 -3.02 -34.61
CA LEU A 71 -6.58 -2.00 -35.63
C LEU A 71 -5.34 -1.56 -36.42
N TYR A 72 -4.14 -1.90 -35.95
CA TYR A 72 -2.89 -1.52 -36.61
C TYR A 72 -2.80 -2.19 -37.99
N PRO A 73 -2.70 -1.41 -39.10
CA PRO A 73 -2.67 -1.98 -40.43
C PRO A 73 -1.28 -2.59 -40.73
N ALA A 74 -1.12 -3.87 -40.39
CA ALA A 74 0.09 -4.64 -40.70
C ALA A 74 0.33 -4.67 -42.23
N GLY A 75 1.43 -4.07 -42.68
CA GLY A 75 1.88 -4.11 -44.08
C GLY A 75 1.45 -2.95 -44.98
N ALA A 76 0.70 -1.96 -44.48
CA ALA A 76 0.31 -0.77 -45.27
C ALA A 76 1.36 0.36 -45.26
N LEU A 77 2.24 0.38 -44.25
CA LEU A 77 3.26 1.41 -44.06
C LEU A 77 4.65 0.79 -44.27
N GLN A 78 5.33 1.16 -45.36
CA GLN A 78 6.68 0.68 -45.69
C GLN A 78 7.80 1.27 -44.79
N ASN A 79 7.51 2.36 -44.06
CA ASN A 79 8.50 3.12 -43.30
C ASN A 79 8.16 3.32 -41.82
N ALA A 80 7.03 2.78 -41.34
CA ALA A 80 6.71 2.81 -39.92
C ALA A 80 7.08 1.46 -39.32
N GLU A 81 7.90 1.44 -38.27
CA GLU A 81 8.15 0.21 -37.51
C GLU A 81 6.80 -0.32 -37.01
N PRO A 82 6.42 -1.57 -37.36
CA PRO A 82 5.11 -2.07 -37.00
C PRO A 82 4.98 -2.20 -35.48
N PHE A 83 3.90 -1.63 -34.93
CA PHE A 83 3.46 -1.87 -33.54
C PHE A 83 3.32 -3.38 -33.22
N ASP A 84 3.21 -4.21 -34.27
CA ASP A 84 3.11 -5.67 -34.22
C ASP A 84 4.49 -6.40 -34.19
N HIS A 85 5.57 -5.80 -34.72
CA HIS A 85 6.86 -6.48 -34.83
C HIS A 85 7.70 -6.46 -33.54
N ILE A 86 7.44 -5.46 -32.70
CA ILE A 86 8.04 -5.27 -31.38
C ILE A 86 7.47 -6.32 -30.37
N GLY A 87 6.39 -7.02 -30.75
CA GLY A 87 5.78 -8.08 -29.96
C GLY A 87 4.67 -7.57 -29.04
N ALA A 88 3.70 -8.44 -28.78
CA ALA A 88 2.49 -8.13 -28.00
C ALA A 88 2.80 -7.57 -26.59
N ILE A 89 3.89 -8.03 -25.96
CA ILE A 89 4.26 -7.62 -24.60
C ILE A 89 4.91 -6.23 -24.60
N GLU A 90 5.77 -5.95 -25.58
CA GLU A 90 6.48 -4.68 -25.65
C GLU A 90 5.53 -3.54 -26.06
N SER A 91 4.58 -3.81 -26.97
CA SER A 91 3.51 -2.85 -27.29
C SER A 91 2.60 -2.54 -26.10
N LEU A 92 2.29 -3.56 -25.27
CA LEU A 92 1.57 -3.35 -24.01
C LEU A 92 2.39 -2.52 -23.03
N HIS A 93 3.69 -2.81 -22.90
CA HIS A 93 4.60 -2.05 -22.04
C HIS A 93 4.68 -0.58 -22.47
N SER A 94 4.83 -0.29 -23.76
CA SER A 94 4.83 1.07 -24.29
C SER A 94 3.51 1.80 -24.04
N LEU A 95 2.37 1.11 -24.13
CA LEU A 95 1.07 1.71 -23.81
C LEU A 95 0.91 2.00 -22.31
N VAL A 96 1.42 1.12 -21.45
CA VAL A 96 1.44 1.34 -20.00
C VAL A 96 2.35 2.51 -19.65
N MET A 97 3.53 2.62 -20.29
CA MET A 97 4.44 3.75 -20.09
C MET A 97 3.83 5.06 -20.60
N LEU A 98 3.14 5.05 -21.74
CA LEU A 98 2.37 6.21 -22.21
C LEU A 98 1.28 6.61 -21.19
N GLY A 99 0.55 5.64 -20.64
CA GLY A 99 -0.53 5.90 -19.68
C GLY A 99 -0.07 6.39 -18.30
N LEU A 100 1.11 5.97 -17.82
CA LEU A 100 1.63 6.30 -16.50
C LEU A 100 2.64 7.44 -16.51
N VAL A 101 3.59 7.42 -17.44
CA VAL A 101 4.72 8.35 -17.53
C VAL A 101 4.42 9.48 -18.52
N GLY A 102 3.49 9.27 -19.45
CA GLY A 102 3.22 10.21 -20.54
C GLY A 102 4.29 10.16 -21.63
N ASP A 103 5.07 9.09 -21.69
CA ASP A 103 6.11 8.92 -22.71
C ASP A 103 5.47 8.69 -24.08
N SER A 104 5.92 9.41 -25.09
CA SER A 104 5.36 9.33 -26.43
C SER A 104 5.81 8.03 -27.10
N ILE A 105 4.86 7.28 -27.65
CA ILE A 105 5.18 6.13 -28.50
C ILE A 105 5.72 6.69 -29.81
N ASP A 106 6.99 6.44 -30.11
CA ASP A 106 7.58 6.76 -31.41
C ASP A 106 7.01 5.83 -32.48
N MET A 107 5.86 6.21 -33.02
CA MET A 107 5.21 5.45 -34.09
C MET A 107 5.81 5.76 -35.47
N GLY A 108 6.95 6.48 -35.54
CA GLY A 108 7.59 6.84 -36.81
C GLY A 108 6.65 7.59 -37.77
N MET A 109 5.64 8.29 -37.24
CA MET A 109 4.64 9.01 -38.03
C MET A 109 5.19 10.35 -38.52
N ASP A 110 6.16 10.28 -39.44
CA ASP A 110 6.67 11.47 -40.12
C ASP A 110 5.71 11.93 -41.23
N ALA A 111 5.69 13.23 -41.58
CA ALA A 111 4.77 13.81 -42.56
C ALA A 111 4.85 13.13 -43.95
N SER A 112 5.98 12.46 -44.23
CA SER A 112 6.23 11.64 -45.41
C SER A 112 5.42 10.33 -45.46
N THR A 113 4.93 9.82 -44.32
CA THR A 113 4.05 8.63 -44.20
C THR A 113 2.57 8.92 -44.43
N LEU A 114 2.14 10.19 -44.34
CA LEU A 114 0.77 10.62 -44.67
C LEU A 114 0.51 10.67 -46.19
N ILE A 115 1.57 10.83 -46.99
CA ILE A 115 1.52 10.96 -48.46
C ILE A 115 1.11 9.64 -49.18
N PRO A 116 1.56 8.44 -48.76
CA PRO A 116 1.05 7.19 -49.34
C PRO A 116 -0.40 6.88 -48.96
N LEU A 117 -1.01 7.54 -47.97
CA LEU A 117 -2.39 7.27 -47.52
C LEU A 117 -3.43 7.47 -48.64
N ALA A 118 -3.16 8.37 -49.59
CA ALA A 118 -3.98 8.57 -50.79
C ALA A 118 -3.86 7.43 -51.83
N LYS A 119 -2.87 6.55 -51.70
CA LYS A 119 -2.61 5.40 -52.59
C LYS A 119 -2.95 4.04 -51.95
N VAL A 120 -3.30 4.00 -50.66
CA VAL A 120 -3.71 2.76 -49.98
C VAL A 120 -5.22 2.52 -50.16
N ALA A 121 -5.64 1.25 -50.16
CA ALA A 121 -7.05 0.86 -50.20
C ALA A 121 -7.91 1.67 -49.19
N PRO A 122 -9.15 2.06 -49.55
CA PRO A 122 -9.98 2.94 -48.73
C PRO A 122 -10.22 2.43 -47.30
N PHE A 123 -10.28 1.11 -47.11
CA PHE A 123 -10.44 0.48 -45.80
C PHE A 123 -9.22 0.68 -44.88
N ALA A 124 -8.00 0.72 -45.43
CA ALA A 124 -6.80 0.95 -44.63
C ALA A 124 -6.73 2.40 -44.14
N ALA A 125 -7.17 3.37 -44.94
CA ALA A 125 -7.25 4.77 -44.53
C ALA A 125 -8.27 4.98 -43.40
N VAL A 126 -9.39 4.26 -43.43
CA VAL A 126 -10.38 4.27 -42.35
C VAL A 126 -9.80 3.67 -41.07
N ASN A 127 -9.13 2.51 -41.15
CA ASN A 127 -8.47 1.89 -39.99
C ASN A 127 -7.41 2.80 -39.37
N PHE A 128 -6.59 3.46 -40.19
CA PHE A 128 -5.58 4.41 -39.73
C PHE A 128 -6.22 5.63 -39.04
N SER A 129 -7.32 6.15 -39.60
CA SER A 129 -8.06 7.26 -38.98
C SER A 129 -8.67 6.86 -37.64
N LEU A 130 -9.28 5.68 -37.55
CA LEU A 130 -9.82 5.15 -36.31
C LEU A 130 -8.73 4.91 -35.27
N PHE A 131 -7.56 4.39 -35.68
CA PHE A 131 -6.41 4.20 -34.81
C PHE A 131 -5.96 5.52 -34.18
N TYR A 132 -5.80 6.57 -35.00
CA TYR A 132 -5.40 7.90 -34.52
C TYR A 132 -6.42 8.51 -33.55
N ILE A 133 -7.72 8.41 -33.86
CA ILE A 133 -8.79 8.90 -32.98
C ILE A 133 -8.78 8.14 -31.65
N LEU A 134 -8.64 6.81 -31.70
CA LEU A 134 -8.64 5.97 -30.50
C LEU A 134 -7.41 6.21 -29.62
N TYR A 135 -6.25 6.46 -30.25
CA TYR A 135 -5.02 6.86 -29.58
C TYR A 135 -5.17 8.18 -28.83
N LEU A 136 -5.73 9.22 -29.49
CA LEU A 136 -6.02 10.50 -28.83
C LEU A 136 -7.04 10.35 -27.69
N LEU A 137 -8.08 9.52 -27.89
CA LEU A 137 -9.07 9.24 -26.86
C LEU A 137 -8.43 8.54 -25.66
N PHE A 138 -7.51 7.59 -25.89
CA PHE A 138 -6.78 6.91 -24.83
C PHE A 138 -5.95 7.89 -24.00
N ILE A 139 -5.20 8.80 -24.64
CA ILE A 139 -4.42 9.83 -23.93
C ILE A 139 -5.35 10.74 -23.12
N LEU A 140 -6.45 11.20 -23.72
CA LEU A 140 -7.42 12.06 -23.04
C LEU A 140 -8.02 11.37 -21.80
N LEU A 141 -8.40 10.10 -21.94
CA LEU A 141 -9.04 9.33 -20.89
C LEU A 141 -8.04 8.98 -19.77
N THR A 142 -6.81 8.61 -20.11
CA THR A 142 -5.77 8.31 -19.11
C THR A 142 -5.30 9.56 -18.37
N VAL A 143 -5.01 10.65 -19.08
CA VAL A 143 -4.48 11.87 -18.47
C VAL A 143 -5.57 12.64 -17.73
N ILE A 144 -6.75 12.84 -18.33
CA ILE A 144 -7.76 13.74 -17.77
C ILE A 144 -8.76 12.96 -16.90
N LEU A 145 -9.26 11.83 -17.36
CA LEU A 145 -10.32 11.12 -16.62
C LEU A 145 -9.74 10.35 -15.44
N LEU A 146 -8.67 9.57 -15.64
CA LEU A 146 -8.10 8.72 -14.59
C LEU A 146 -7.36 9.54 -13.53
N LEU A 147 -6.57 10.56 -13.92
CA LEU A 147 -5.88 11.41 -12.95
C LEU A 147 -6.84 12.24 -12.10
N ASN A 148 -7.85 12.86 -12.72
CA ASN A 148 -8.83 13.67 -11.97
C ASN A 148 -9.68 12.81 -11.02
N LEU A 149 -10.01 11.58 -11.42
CA LEU A 149 -10.75 10.66 -10.57
C LEU A 149 -9.89 10.14 -9.41
N LEU A 150 -8.61 9.85 -9.65
CA LEU A 150 -7.66 9.44 -8.61
C LEU A 150 -7.46 10.56 -7.57
N ILE A 151 -7.19 11.79 -8.04
CA ILE A 151 -7.02 12.95 -7.16
C ILE A 151 -8.31 13.23 -6.37
N ALA A 152 -9.48 13.17 -7.01
CA ALA A 152 -10.76 13.41 -6.34
C ALA A 152 -11.02 12.38 -5.23
N ARG A 153 -10.74 11.10 -5.49
CA ARG A 153 -10.89 10.04 -4.49
C ARG A 153 -9.92 10.24 -3.33
N MET A 154 -8.64 10.46 -3.62
CA MET A 154 -7.61 10.73 -2.61
C MET A 154 -7.91 11.97 -1.75
N ASN A 155 -8.42 13.05 -2.34
CA ASN A 155 -8.77 14.26 -1.59
C ASN A 155 -9.96 14.03 -0.64
N SER A 156 -10.95 13.24 -1.06
CA SER A 156 -12.13 12.96 -0.24
C SER A 156 -11.85 12.04 0.95
N THR A 157 -10.85 11.16 0.83
CA THR A 157 -10.43 10.22 1.86
C THR A 157 -9.34 10.81 2.76
N TYR A 158 -8.62 11.85 2.31
CA TYR A 158 -7.53 12.48 3.05
C TYR A 158 -7.91 12.88 4.47
N THR A 159 -8.94 13.70 4.61
CA THR A 159 -9.34 14.25 5.91
C THR A 159 -9.79 13.14 6.88
N LYS A 160 -10.50 12.12 6.36
CA LYS A 160 -10.97 10.98 7.16
C LYS A 160 -9.83 10.06 7.60
N ILE A 161 -8.84 9.86 6.74
CA ILE A 161 -7.68 9.02 7.03
C ILE A 161 -6.73 9.75 7.99
N GLU A 162 -6.57 11.07 7.85
CA GLU A 162 -5.72 11.87 8.72
C GLU A 162 -6.16 11.75 10.19
N GLU A 163 -7.45 11.95 10.48
CA GLU A 163 -7.98 11.81 11.85
C GLU A 163 -7.76 10.40 12.43
N LYS A 164 -7.97 9.36 11.62
CA LYS A 164 -7.71 7.97 12.03
C LYS A 164 -6.23 7.68 12.24
N SER A 165 -5.37 8.22 11.38
CA SER A 165 -3.94 8.01 11.43
C SER A 165 -3.31 8.60 12.70
N VAL A 166 -3.87 9.68 13.26
CA VAL A 166 -3.43 10.21 14.56
C VAL A 166 -3.67 9.19 15.68
N LEU A 167 -4.83 8.55 15.68
CA LEU A 167 -5.18 7.53 16.68
C LEU A 167 -4.35 6.25 16.49
N GLU A 168 -4.21 5.80 15.24
CA GLU A 168 -3.37 4.64 14.91
C GLU A 168 -1.90 4.89 15.26
N TRP A 169 -1.35 6.08 14.99
CA TRP A 169 0.01 6.44 15.39
C TRP A 169 0.20 6.37 16.90
N ARG A 170 -0.75 6.88 17.69
CA ARG A 170 -0.70 6.78 19.16
C ARG A 170 -0.69 5.33 19.64
N LEU A 171 -1.48 4.47 19.00
CA LEU A 171 -1.53 3.03 19.30
C LEU A 171 -0.20 2.35 18.96
N LEU A 172 0.36 2.60 17.77
CA LEU A 172 1.64 2.05 17.33
C LEU A 172 2.79 2.50 18.24
N PHE A 173 2.79 3.77 18.63
CA PHE A 173 3.76 4.32 19.57
C PHE A 173 3.65 3.63 20.93
N ALA A 174 2.45 3.55 21.52
CA ALA A 174 2.24 2.88 22.81
C ALA A 174 2.65 1.39 22.77
N ARG A 175 2.25 0.67 21.73
CA ARG A 175 2.64 -0.75 21.53
C ARG A 175 4.17 -0.90 21.44
N ARG A 176 4.86 0.04 20.81
CA ARG A 176 6.32 0.01 20.71
C ARG A 176 6.99 0.29 22.05
N VAL A 177 6.49 1.28 22.80
CA VAL A 177 6.99 1.58 24.16
C VAL A 177 6.85 0.34 25.04
N ILE A 178 5.69 -0.32 25.03
CA ILE A 178 5.45 -1.56 25.80
C ILE A 178 6.41 -2.69 25.38
N ARG A 179 6.66 -2.86 24.06
CA ARG A 179 7.63 -3.85 23.58
C ARG A 179 9.05 -3.55 24.03
N LEU A 180 9.44 -2.28 24.05
CA LEU A 180 10.74 -1.85 24.56
C LEU A 180 10.85 -2.06 26.07
N GLU A 181 9.80 -1.73 26.83
CA GLU A 181 9.73 -1.98 28.28
C GLU A 181 9.81 -3.47 28.59
N ASN A 182 9.03 -4.32 27.92
CA ASN A 182 9.07 -5.77 28.12
C ASN A 182 10.44 -6.36 27.71
N GLY A 183 11.03 -5.88 26.62
CA GLY A 183 12.39 -6.25 26.22
C GLY A 183 13.43 -5.85 27.27
N LEU A 184 13.35 -4.61 27.77
CA LEU A 184 14.22 -4.11 28.82
C LEU A 184 14.02 -4.87 30.13
N ILE A 185 12.78 -5.21 30.51
CA ILE A 185 12.46 -5.97 31.74
C ILE A 185 12.95 -7.42 31.61
N SER A 186 12.89 -8.04 30.44
CA SER A 186 13.46 -9.39 30.24
C SER A 186 15.00 -9.40 30.40
N LEU A 187 15.66 -8.31 29.99
CA LEU A 187 17.12 -8.14 30.12
C LEU A 187 17.54 -7.62 31.52
N ALA A 188 16.72 -6.75 32.11
CA ALA A 188 16.92 -6.13 33.42
C ALA A 188 16.24 -6.90 34.57
N GLY A 189 15.58 -8.03 34.27
CA GLY A 189 14.89 -8.93 35.19
C GLY A 189 15.80 -9.64 36.19
N LYS A 190 17.08 -9.25 36.24
CA LYS A 190 18.00 -9.58 37.34
C LYS A 190 18.25 -8.43 38.32
N LYS A 191 17.77 -7.20 38.08
CA LYS A 191 18.17 -6.03 38.89
C LYS A 191 17.09 -5.00 39.27
N LEU A 192 15.86 -5.06 38.76
CA LEU A 192 14.86 -3.99 39.00
C LEU A 192 13.53 -4.48 39.60
N CYS A 193 13.54 -5.60 40.33
CA CYS A 193 12.51 -5.88 41.33
C CYS A 193 12.75 -5.01 42.58
N THR A 194 12.62 -3.69 42.44
CA THR A 194 12.48 -2.78 43.58
C THR A 194 11.45 -1.72 43.23
N SER A 195 10.23 -2.14 42.87
CA SER A 195 9.08 -1.30 43.16
C SER A 195 8.62 -1.65 44.56
N LYS A 196 8.91 -0.72 45.48
CA LYS A 196 8.48 -0.73 46.86
C LYS A 196 6.95 -0.85 46.84
N VAL A 197 6.43 -2.02 47.21
CA VAL A 197 5.01 -2.18 47.52
C VAL A 197 4.76 -1.28 48.73
N VAL A 198 4.27 -0.07 48.48
CA VAL A 198 3.67 0.75 49.51
C VAL A 198 2.41 0.00 49.93
N GLN A 199 2.54 -0.77 51.01
CA GLN A 199 1.41 -1.26 51.79
C GLN A 199 0.65 -0.01 52.23
N ILE A 200 -0.41 0.33 51.50
CA ILE A 200 -1.46 1.21 52.03
C ILE A 200 -2.14 0.36 53.08
N ASN A 201 -1.61 0.44 54.30
CA ASN A 201 -2.21 -0.13 55.47
C ASN A 201 -3.60 0.54 55.57
N ALA A 202 -4.66 -0.21 55.29
CA ALA A 202 -6.03 0.20 55.55
C ALA A 202 -6.25 0.23 57.07
N GLY A 203 -5.55 1.16 57.72
CA GLY A 203 -5.92 1.65 59.03
C GLY A 203 -7.20 2.44 58.82
N ILE A 204 -8.30 1.91 59.32
CA ILE A 204 -9.49 2.69 59.62
C ILE A 204 -9.13 3.53 60.86
N PRO A 205 -9.13 4.87 60.77
CA PRO A 205 -9.47 5.67 61.93
C PRO A 205 -10.80 6.38 61.70
N SER A 206 -11.68 6.14 62.65
CA SER A 206 -12.85 6.94 62.98
C SER A 206 -12.52 8.43 63.06
N SER A 207 -13.37 9.25 62.42
CA SER A 207 -13.77 10.63 62.76
C SER A 207 -12.74 11.58 63.39
N THR A 208 -12.52 12.75 62.79
CA THR A 208 -12.82 14.12 63.31
C THR A 208 -12.24 15.17 62.35
N GLU A 209 -12.90 16.33 62.28
CA GLU A 209 -12.82 17.44 61.31
C GLU A 209 -11.53 18.31 61.31
N GLU A 210 -11.54 19.31 60.40
CA GLU A 210 -10.66 20.50 60.21
C GLU A 210 -9.32 20.24 59.48
N GLY A 211 -8.86 20.98 58.46
CA GLY A 211 -9.33 22.18 57.76
C GLY A 211 -8.18 22.68 56.84
N GLU A 212 -8.55 23.15 55.64
CA GLU A 212 -7.88 24.10 54.73
C GLU A 212 -6.44 23.90 54.20
N GLY A 213 -6.30 23.95 52.86
CA GLY A 213 -5.02 24.15 52.15
C GLY A 213 -4.98 23.58 50.73
N LEU A 214 -5.74 24.19 49.81
CA LEU A 214 -5.95 23.81 48.41
C LEU A 214 -4.68 23.87 47.54
N ASP A 215 -4.43 22.79 46.78
CA ASP A 215 -4.18 22.85 45.33
C ASP A 215 -4.85 21.61 44.70
N GLY A 216 -6.18 21.71 44.58
CA GLY A 216 -7.04 20.65 44.09
C GLY A 216 -7.11 20.65 42.57
N VAL A 217 -6.40 19.72 41.93
CA VAL A 217 -6.89 19.11 40.68
C VAL A 217 -7.95 18.10 41.09
N LYS A 218 -9.21 18.52 41.02
CA LYS A 218 -10.37 17.66 41.24
C LYS A 218 -10.50 16.74 40.02
N PHE A 219 -9.99 15.51 40.12
CA PHE A 219 -10.37 14.46 39.18
C PHE A 219 -11.81 14.07 39.45
N GLN A 220 -12.72 14.58 38.62
CA GLN A 220 -14.12 14.21 38.64
C GLN A 220 -14.27 12.91 37.85
N TRP A 221 -14.28 11.78 38.55
CA TRP A 221 -14.68 10.49 37.98
C TRP A 221 -16.19 10.42 37.80
N ASN A 222 -16.73 11.23 36.89
CA ASN A 222 -18.07 11.04 36.35
C ASN A 222 -17.93 10.88 34.84
N GLN A 223 -17.56 9.67 34.44
CA GLN A 223 -17.96 9.19 33.13
C GLN A 223 -18.43 7.76 33.32
N GLU A 224 -19.75 7.61 33.29
CA GLU A 224 -20.42 6.33 33.10
C GLU A 224 -19.93 5.82 31.75
N VAL A 225 -19.03 4.83 31.81
CA VAL A 225 -18.52 4.17 30.61
C VAL A 225 -19.66 3.30 30.12
N ASP A 226 -20.48 3.86 29.21
CA ASP A 226 -21.33 3.05 28.36
C ASP A 226 -20.42 2.07 27.62
N LEU A 227 -20.55 0.80 27.99
CA LEU A 227 -19.96 -0.32 27.29
C LEU A 227 -20.54 -0.34 25.88
N VAL A 228 -19.87 0.31 24.94
CA VAL A 228 -20.05 0.02 23.52
C VAL A 228 -19.48 -1.38 23.32
N GLU A 229 -20.38 -2.35 23.30
CA GLU A 229 -20.14 -3.71 22.83
C GLU A 229 -19.64 -3.63 21.38
N ILE A 230 -18.32 -3.67 21.20
CA ILE A 230 -17.71 -3.90 19.89
C ILE A 230 -17.83 -5.39 19.65
N ASP A 231 -18.93 -5.78 19.02
CA ASP A 231 -19.10 -7.10 18.44
C ASP A 231 -17.92 -7.42 17.49
N GLY A 232 -17.14 -8.43 17.89
CA GLY A 232 -16.46 -9.38 17.03
C GLY A 232 -15.60 -8.85 15.88
N ILE A 233 -14.37 -8.42 16.18
CA ILE A 233 -13.26 -8.59 15.23
C ILE A 233 -12.45 -9.81 15.66
N ARG A 234 -12.88 -10.97 15.15
CA ARG A 234 -12.13 -12.22 15.14
C ARG A 234 -10.82 -11.97 14.36
N SER A 235 -9.73 -11.82 15.11
CA SER A 235 -8.38 -11.85 14.55
C SER A 235 -8.03 -13.32 14.34
N ASP A 236 -8.22 -13.81 13.11
CA ASP A 236 -7.69 -15.11 12.72
C ASP A 236 -6.15 -14.99 12.63
N ASP A 237 -5.48 -15.27 13.75
CA ASP A 237 -4.02 -15.31 13.91
C ASP A 237 -3.42 -16.59 13.29
N SER A 238 -3.71 -16.86 12.02
CA SER A 238 -3.20 -18.03 11.29
C SER A 238 -2.43 -17.63 10.02
N PHE A 239 -1.40 -16.81 10.16
CA PHE A 239 -0.53 -16.50 9.02
C PHE A 239 0.99 -16.64 9.24
N PHE A 240 1.49 -16.76 10.47
CA PHE A 240 2.91 -17.06 10.69
C PHE A 240 3.17 -17.92 11.93
N ASP A 241 2.86 -19.21 11.84
CA ASP A 241 3.45 -20.22 12.73
C ASP A 241 4.36 -21.13 11.89
N PHE A 242 5.65 -20.78 11.85
CA PHE A 242 6.71 -21.63 11.31
C PHE A 242 7.55 -22.15 12.47
N GLY A 243 7.07 -23.23 13.11
CA GLY A 243 7.85 -24.04 14.03
C GLY A 243 8.67 -25.10 13.29
N PRO A 244 9.93 -25.37 13.68
CA PRO A 244 10.72 -26.44 13.10
C PRO A 244 10.26 -27.81 13.65
N GLY A 245 9.97 -28.74 12.74
CA GLY A 245 9.54 -30.10 13.05
C GLY A 245 10.61 -30.91 13.80
N ALA A 246 10.27 -31.34 15.01
CA ALA A 246 10.96 -32.40 15.72
C ALA A 246 10.15 -33.70 15.59
N SER A 247 10.65 -34.61 14.77
CA SER A 247 10.19 -35.98 14.63
C SER A 247 10.54 -36.77 15.90
N GLN A 248 9.54 -37.20 16.67
CA GLN A 248 9.65 -38.37 17.55
C GLN A 248 8.49 -39.32 17.25
N ALA A 249 8.80 -40.35 16.46
CA ALA A 249 7.97 -41.54 16.35
C ALA A 249 8.35 -42.48 17.51
N GLY A 250 7.40 -42.69 18.44
CA GLY A 250 7.54 -43.56 19.60
C GLY A 250 6.29 -44.41 19.77
N LEU A 251 6.40 -45.66 19.32
CA LEU A 251 5.71 -46.90 19.70
C LEU A 251 4.78 -46.86 20.94
N GLY A 252 3.61 -47.48 20.81
CA GLY A 252 2.79 -47.94 21.95
C GLY A 252 1.53 -48.70 21.52
N PRO A 253 1.26 -49.92 22.03
CA PRO A 253 0.28 -50.87 21.48
C PRO A 253 -1.09 -50.84 22.20
N GLY A 254 -2.12 -51.37 21.54
CA GLY A 254 -3.45 -51.63 22.09
C GLY A 254 -4.39 -52.12 21.01
#